data_AF-A0A1B9YXS2-F1
#
_entry.id   AF-A0A1B9YXS2-F1
#
_cell.length_a   1.000
_cell.length_b   1.000
_cell.length_c   1.000
_cell.angle_alpha   90.00
_cell.angle_beta   90.00
_cell.angle_gamma   90.00
#
_symmetry.space_group_name_H-M   'P 1'
#
loop_
_entity.id
_entity.type
_entity.pdbx_description
1 polymer ?
#
loop_
_entity_poly.entity_id
_entity_poly.type
_entity_poly.pdbx_seq_one_letter_code
_entity_poly.pdbx_strand_id
1 'polypeptide(L)'
;MKLFVSWSQDVSRQIAQEFREWLPLINQTIEPFMSEEDTDKGAHWSSTIRRELEQSAFGIVILTAENIESTWLHFEAGAIAKSVEEGRVVPILFELKHSDVHQPLSMFQSALFEKEDIFRVVKSINFAAGASARDERQLATVFESFWPRLETAIKPKLAKLRSTLPRHQQKQLERDRILEELLLLGRQQSRILSNPAGLVGEEILALLLRLTREPDGTAIRLVQKERDLVLALCGRWGKLEHELTGYVDLLDAREKRNARQMIGRFSAYVKELQAVLTGTATTQSIIQAFGSSS
;
A
#
# COMPACT_ATOMS: atom_id res chain seq x y z
N MET A 1 -10.40 -0.33 -32.22
CA MET A 1 -9.85 0.84 -31.49
C MET A 1 -8.37 0.59 -31.27
N LYS A 2 -7.51 1.42 -31.85
CA LYS A 2 -6.06 1.33 -31.64
C LYS A 2 -5.69 1.77 -30.23
N LEU A 3 -4.88 0.96 -29.55
CA LEU A 3 -4.30 1.26 -28.25
C LEU A 3 -2.77 1.19 -28.36
N PHE A 4 -2.08 2.25 -28.01
CA PHE A 4 -0.62 2.29 -28.05
C PHE A 4 -0.01 1.68 -26.79
N VAL A 5 0.99 0.81 -26.93
CA VAL A 5 1.75 0.24 -25.80
C VAL A 5 3.22 0.63 -25.95
N SER A 6 3.67 1.55 -25.10
CA SER A 6 5.05 2.01 -25.03
C SER A 6 5.86 1.17 -24.05
N TRP A 7 7.08 0.83 -24.45
CA TRP A 7 8.03 0.05 -23.67
C TRP A 7 9.46 0.42 -24.08
N SER A 8 10.43 0.10 -23.23
CA SER A 8 11.86 0.31 -23.47
C SER A 8 12.64 -0.67 -22.58
N GLN A 9 13.57 -1.42 -23.15
CA GLN A 9 14.28 -2.57 -22.53
C GLN A 9 13.51 -3.90 -22.56
N ASP A 10 14.24 -5.00 -22.34
CA ASP A 10 13.77 -6.38 -22.55
C ASP A 10 12.61 -6.77 -21.61
N VAL A 11 12.67 -6.40 -20.33
CA VAL A 11 11.60 -6.78 -19.37
C VAL A 11 10.30 -6.06 -19.70
N SER A 12 10.36 -4.75 -19.94
CA SER A 12 9.15 -3.98 -20.29
C SER A 12 8.59 -4.41 -21.65
N ARG A 13 9.43 -4.81 -22.61
CA ARG A 13 9.02 -5.42 -23.89
C ARG A 13 8.20 -6.69 -23.66
N GLN A 14 8.70 -7.58 -22.82
CA GLN A 14 8.01 -8.83 -22.51
C GLN A 14 6.69 -8.58 -21.80
N ILE A 15 6.63 -7.61 -20.87
CA ILE A 15 5.38 -7.20 -20.23
C ILE A 15 4.41 -6.60 -21.26
N ALA A 16 4.91 -5.79 -22.20
CA ALA A 16 4.10 -5.19 -23.26
C ALA A 16 3.47 -6.25 -24.18
N GLN A 17 4.19 -7.33 -24.46
CA GLN A 17 3.66 -8.49 -25.19
C GLN A 17 2.50 -9.15 -24.44
N GLU A 18 2.61 -9.32 -23.11
CA GLU A 18 1.52 -9.87 -22.30
C GLU A 18 0.27 -8.99 -22.35
N PHE A 19 0.43 -7.66 -22.26
CA PHE A 19 -0.70 -6.72 -22.42
C PHE A 19 -1.30 -6.77 -23.82
N ARG A 20 -0.47 -6.92 -24.87
CA ARG A 20 -0.94 -7.05 -26.26
C ARG A 20 -1.79 -8.29 -26.47
N GLU A 21 -1.44 -9.42 -25.86
CA GLU A 21 -2.23 -10.64 -25.95
C GLU A 21 -3.47 -10.62 -25.05
N TRP A 22 -3.37 -9.96 -23.88
CA TRP A 22 -4.41 -9.97 -22.86
C TRP A 22 -5.54 -8.99 -23.13
N LEU A 23 -5.24 -7.76 -23.58
CA LEU A 23 -6.25 -6.71 -23.80
C LEU A 23 -7.37 -7.13 -24.79
N PRO A 24 -7.09 -7.82 -25.92
CA PRO A 24 -8.13 -8.32 -26.81
C PRO A 24 -9.08 -9.34 -26.19
N LEU A 25 -8.63 -10.08 -25.15
CA LEU A 25 -9.50 -10.99 -24.39
C LEU A 25 -10.52 -10.21 -23.55
N ILE A 26 -10.10 -9.06 -23.03
CA ILE A 26 -10.95 -8.17 -22.24
C ILE A 26 -11.95 -7.42 -23.11
N ASN A 27 -11.55 -6.94 -24.28
CA ASN A 27 -12.45 -6.42 -25.31
C ASN A 27 -11.84 -6.62 -26.70
N GLN A 28 -12.52 -7.40 -27.54
CA GLN A 28 -12.05 -7.81 -28.88
C GLN A 28 -11.91 -6.64 -29.85
N THR A 29 -12.51 -5.48 -29.55
CA THR A 29 -12.37 -4.28 -30.37
C THR A 29 -11.09 -3.49 -30.03
N ILE A 30 -10.34 -3.87 -29.00
CA ILE A 30 -9.06 -3.25 -28.68
C ILE A 30 -8.00 -3.90 -29.57
N GLU A 31 -7.25 -3.07 -30.29
CA GLU A 31 -6.13 -3.44 -31.14
C GLU A 31 -4.85 -2.85 -30.55
N PRO A 32 -4.14 -3.59 -29.68
CA PRO A 32 -2.90 -3.10 -29.09
C PRO A 32 -1.79 -3.06 -30.14
N PHE A 33 -1.22 -1.87 -30.34
CA PHE A 33 -0.07 -1.62 -31.16
C PHE A 33 1.15 -1.40 -30.26
N MET A 34 2.20 -2.19 -30.47
CA MET A 34 3.47 -2.04 -29.77
C MET A 34 4.44 -1.28 -30.66
N SER A 35 5.22 -0.36 -30.08
CA SER A 35 6.38 0.21 -30.77
C SER A 35 7.36 -0.90 -31.16
N GLU A 36 7.71 -1.02 -32.45
CA GLU A 36 8.74 -1.95 -32.92
C GLU A 36 10.13 -1.39 -32.64
N GLU A 37 11.05 -2.17 -32.06
CA GLU A 37 12.42 -1.77 -31.70
C GLU A 37 13.31 -1.44 -32.91
N ASP A 38 12.89 -1.84 -34.13
CA ASP A 38 13.66 -1.70 -35.37
C ASP A 38 12.86 -0.91 -36.42
N THR A 39 12.90 0.42 -36.32
CA THR A 39 12.64 1.24 -37.52
C THR A 39 13.95 1.24 -38.31
N ASP A 40 13.89 0.83 -39.57
CA ASP A 40 15.02 0.80 -40.51
C ASP A 40 16.03 1.92 -40.26
N LYS A 41 17.31 1.56 -40.25
CA LYS A 41 18.44 2.50 -40.20
C LYS A 41 18.22 3.63 -41.22
N GLY A 42 17.78 4.79 -40.75
CA GLY A 42 17.59 6.00 -41.56
C GLY A 42 16.18 6.59 -41.62
N ALA A 43 15.14 5.93 -41.11
CA ALA A 43 13.81 6.55 -40.99
C ALA A 43 13.71 7.37 -39.68
N HIS A 44 13.11 8.56 -39.73
CA HIS A 44 12.87 9.39 -38.55
C HIS A 44 11.85 8.72 -37.61
N TRP A 45 12.38 7.84 -36.77
CA TRP A 45 11.74 7.07 -35.70
C TRP A 45 10.72 7.87 -34.86
N SER A 46 10.98 9.15 -34.59
CA SER A 46 10.09 10.05 -33.85
C SER A 46 8.78 10.41 -34.56
N SER A 47 8.75 10.40 -35.90
CA SER A 47 7.57 10.79 -36.68
C SER A 47 6.52 9.67 -36.78
N THR A 48 6.96 8.41 -36.85
CA THR A 48 6.07 7.24 -36.93
C THR A 48 5.35 7.00 -35.61
N ILE A 49 6.07 7.06 -34.48
CA ILE A 49 5.47 6.87 -33.13
C ILE A 49 4.50 7.99 -32.81
N ARG A 50 4.85 9.25 -33.11
CA ARG A 50 3.94 10.38 -32.93
C ARG A 50 2.64 10.19 -33.72
N ARG A 51 2.75 9.73 -34.97
CA ARG A 51 1.58 9.46 -35.82
C ARG A 51 0.73 8.32 -35.25
N GLU A 52 1.33 7.24 -34.76
CA GLU A 52 0.57 6.13 -34.16
C GLU A 52 -0.07 6.53 -32.83
N LEU A 53 0.59 7.38 -32.02
CA LEU A 53 0.01 7.94 -30.79
C LEU A 53 -1.17 8.87 -31.10
N GLU A 54 -1.03 9.78 -32.08
CA GLU A 54 -2.11 10.67 -32.55
C GLU A 54 -3.29 9.89 -33.16
N GLN A 55 -3.04 8.71 -33.74
CA GLN A 55 -4.08 7.82 -34.27
C GLN A 55 -4.67 6.86 -33.22
N SER A 56 -4.06 6.76 -32.05
CA SER A 56 -4.50 5.87 -30.97
C SER A 56 -5.50 6.58 -30.07
N ALA A 57 -6.55 5.86 -29.67
CA ALA A 57 -7.57 6.40 -28.76
C ALA A 57 -7.09 6.38 -27.30
N PHE A 58 -6.11 5.53 -26.99
CA PHE A 58 -5.57 5.37 -25.65
C PHE A 58 -4.11 4.88 -25.73
N GLY A 59 -3.30 5.20 -24.72
CA GLY A 59 -1.91 4.81 -24.60
C GLY A 59 -1.58 4.26 -23.22
N ILE A 60 -0.78 3.19 -23.17
CA ILE A 60 -0.21 2.63 -21.96
C ILE A 60 1.31 2.72 -22.05
N VAL A 61 1.95 3.14 -20.97
CA VAL A 61 3.42 3.17 -20.87
C VAL A 61 3.87 2.22 -19.77
N ILE A 62 4.69 1.23 -20.11
CA ILE A 62 5.18 0.24 -19.14
C ILE A 62 6.48 0.75 -18.51
N LEU A 63 6.41 1.07 -17.22
CA LEU A 63 7.55 1.57 -16.45
C LEU A 63 8.06 0.51 -15.48
N THR A 64 9.37 0.32 -15.49
CA THR A 64 10.14 -0.60 -14.65
C THR A 64 11.40 0.12 -14.18
N ALA A 65 12.09 -0.42 -13.16
CA ALA A 65 13.35 0.14 -12.69
C ALA A 65 14.44 0.27 -13.79
N GLU A 66 14.36 -0.55 -14.84
CA GLU A 66 15.31 -0.52 -15.98
C GLU A 66 15.10 0.68 -16.93
N ASN A 67 13.90 1.21 -17.02
CA ASN A 67 13.54 2.17 -18.07
C ASN A 67 12.97 3.49 -17.54
N ILE A 68 12.85 3.65 -16.22
CA ILE A 68 12.32 4.86 -15.60
C ILE A 68 13.18 6.10 -15.87
N GLU A 69 14.49 5.93 -16.06
CA GLU A 69 15.43 6.99 -16.42
C GLU A 69 15.66 7.09 -17.94
N SER A 70 14.96 6.28 -18.74
CA SER A 70 15.18 6.24 -20.19
C SER A 70 14.80 7.59 -20.81
N THR A 71 15.80 8.27 -21.40
CA THR A 71 15.66 9.54 -22.15
C THR A 71 14.60 9.44 -23.26
N TRP A 72 14.26 8.22 -23.68
CA TRP A 72 13.20 7.91 -24.63
C TRP A 72 11.84 8.48 -24.21
N LEU A 73 11.48 8.45 -22.91
CA LEU A 73 10.24 9.04 -22.38
C LEU A 73 10.29 10.57 -22.23
N HIS A 74 11.50 11.14 -22.19
CA HIS A 74 11.70 12.58 -22.04
C HIS A 74 11.65 13.32 -23.39
N PHE A 75 11.94 12.64 -24.52
CA PHE A 75 11.88 13.23 -25.87
C PHE A 75 10.46 13.25 -26.48
N GLU A 76 9.55 12.43 -25.95
CA GLU A 76 8.16 12.30 -26.39
C GLU A 76 7.26 13.46 -25.92
N ALA A 77 7.79 14.40 -25.11
CA ALA A 77 7.07 15.46 -24.42
C ALA A 77 6.10 16.28 -25.28
N GLY A 78 6.38 16.48 -26.57
CA GLY A 78 5.48 17.24 -27.46
C GLY A 78 4.25 16.47 -27.95
N ALA A 79 4.38 15.18 -28.29
CA ALA A 79 3.27 14.34 -28.73
C ALA A 79 2.44 13.85 -27.54
N ILE A 80 3.14 13.55 -26.46
CA ILE A 80 2.58 13.21 -25.17
C ILE A 80 1.80 14.40 -24.60
N ALA A 81 2.32 15.65 -24.61
CA ALA A 81 1.61 16.82 -24.06
C ALA A 81 0.23 17.07 -24.71
N LYS A 82 0.10 16.85 -26.02
CA LYS A 82 -1.22 16.93 -26.69
C LYS A 82 -2.17 15.82 -26.23
N SER A 83 -1.62 14.66 -25.90
CA SER A 83 -2.35 13.51 -25.34
C SER A 83 -2.66 13.67 -23.84
N VAL A 84 -1.90 14.51 -23.11
CA VAL A 84 -2.17 14.95 -21.73
C VAL A 84 -3.45 15.79 -21.70
N GLU A 85 -3.60 16.73 -22.63
CA GLU A 85 -4.81 17.57 -22.73
C GLU A 85 -6.07 16.72 -22.96
N GLU A 86 -5.94 15.58 -23.65
CA GLU A 86 -7.03 14.64 -23.90
C GLU A 86 -7.14 13.51 -22.84
N GLY A 87 -6.20 13.42 -21.90
CA GLY A 87 -6.22 12.44 -20.78
C GLY A 87 -6.09 10.97 -21.21
N ARG A 88 -5.43 10.68 -22.33
CA ARG A 88 -5.48 9.36 -23.00
C ARG A 88 -4.31 8.42 -22.70
N VAL A 89 -3.36 8.81 -21.84
CA VAL A 89 -2.15 8.03 -21.57
C VAL A 89 -2.03 7.70 -20.09
N VAL A 90 -1.73 6.44 -19.78
CA VAL A 90 -1.52 5.96 -18.40
C VAL A 90 -0.18 5.22 -18.28
N PRO A 91 0.76 5.73 -17.46
CA PRO A 91 1.93 4.98 -17.04
C PRO A 91 1.55 3.88 -16.05
N ILE A 92 1.91 2.63 -16.34
CA ILE A 92 1.75 1.50 -15.43
C ILE A 92 3.09 1.18 -14.78
N LEU A 93 3.10 1.20 -13.45
CA LEU A 93 4.28 1.08 -12.61
C LEU A 93 4.44 -0.37 -12.15
N PHE A 94 5.55 -0.99 -12.56
CA PHE A 94 5.91 -2.35 -12.16
C PHE A 94 7.06 -2.30 -11.14
N GLU A 95 6.74 -2.61 -9.89
CA GLU A 95 7.69 -2.55 -8.75
C GLU A 95 8.29 -1.16 -8.51
N LEU A 96 7.50 -0.12 -8.83
CA LEU A 96 7.86 1.28 -8.66
C LEU A 96 6.77 2.00 -7.86
N LYS A 97 7.15 3.12 -7.26
CA LYS A 97 6.25 4.03 -6.55
C LYS A 97 5.92 5.23 -7.42
N HIS A 98 4.80 5.89 -7.14
CA HIS A 98 4.46 7.15 -7.81
C HIS A 98 5.54 8.23 -7.65
N SER A 99 6.29 8.21 -6.54
CA SER A 99 7.41 9.12 -6.27
C SER A 99 8.60 8.93 -7.20
N ASP A 100 8.73 7.75 -7.80
CA ASP A 100 9.87 7.40 -8.64
C ASP A 100 9.69 7.94 -10.07
N VAL A 101 8.46 8.36 -10.42
CA VAL A 101 8.13 8.90 -11.73
C VAL A 101 8.50 10.38 -11.80
N HIS A 102 9.39 10.74 -12.71
CA HIS A 102 9.82 12.12 -12.93
C HIS A 102 9.13 12.78 -14.14
N GLN A 103 9.23 14.11 -14.26
CA GLN A 103 8.74 14.81 -15.46
C GLN A 103 9.46 14.32 -16.72
N PRO A 104 8.77 14.18 -17.87
CA PRO A 104 7.42 14.66 -18.12
C PRO A 104 6.32 13.67 -17.68
N LEU A 105 6.62 12.40 -17.42
CA LEU A 105 5.60 11.37 -17.15
C LEU A 105 4.81 11.59 -15.86
N SER A 106 5.39 12.30 -14.89
CA SER A 106 4.68 12.68 -13.66
C SER A 106 3.46 13.58 -13.88
N MET A 107 3.29 14.14 -15.10
CA MET A 107 2.09 14.89 -15.46
C MET A 107 0.88 13.99 -15.75
N PHE A 108 1.07 12.67 -15.88
CA PHE A 108 0.00 11.70 -16.02
C PHE A 108 -0.36 11.05 -14.70
N GLN A 109 -1.63 10.67 -14.58
CA GLN A 109 -2.04 9.75 -13.54
C GLN A 109 -1.47 8.35 -13.84
N SER A 110 -0.53 7.91 -13.00
CA SER A 110 0.04 6.57 -13.06
C SER A 110 -0.84 5.57 -12.31
N ALA A 111 -0.74 4.30 -12.71
CA ALA A 111 -1.40 3.17 -12.07
C ALA A 111 -0.34 2.17 -11.59
N LEU A 112 -0.52 1.62 -10.38
CA LEU A 112 0.31 0.52 -9.91
C LEU A 112 -0.13 -0.78 -10.61
N PHE A 113 0.79 -1.74 -10.78
CA PHE A 113 0.43 -3.10 -11.21
C PHE A 113 -0.25 -3.88 -10.08
N GLU A 114 -1.38 -3.38 -9.63
CA GLU A 114 -2.28 -3.96 -8.64
C GLU A 114 -3.66 -4.18 -9.29
N LYS A 115 -4.38 -5.22 -8.86
CA LYS A 115 -5.62 -5.64 -9.51
C LYS A 115 -6.63 -4.50 -9.62
N GLU A 116 -6.83 -3.77 -8.54
CA GLU A 116 -7.79 -2.67 -8.43
C GLU A 116 -7.41 -1.49 -9.34
N ASP A 117 -6.12 -1.19 -9.45
CA ASP A 117 -5.61 -0.11 -10.28
C ASP A 117 -5.64 -0.47 -11.76
N ILE A 118 -5.22 -1.69 -12.12
CA ILE A 118 -5.33 -2.16 -13.51
C ILE A 118 -6.79 -2.26 -13.94
N PHE A 119 -7.72 -2.64 -13.05
CA PHE A 119 -9.14 -2.61 -13.37
C PHE A 119 -9.63 -1.19 -13.69
N ARG A 120 -9.16 -0.17 -12.96
CA ARG A 120 -9.44 1.24 -13.28
C ARG A 120 -8.89 1.64 -14.65
N VAL A 121 -7.67 1.22 -15.00
CA VAL A 121 -7.10 1.45 -16.33
C VAL A 121 -7.95 0.80 -17.42
N VAL A 122 -8.37 -0.44 -17.21
CA VAL A 122 -9.25 -1.17 -18.13
C VAL A 122 -10.60 -0.48 -18.31
N LYS A 123 -11.19 0.08 -17.25
CA LYS A 123 -12.41 0.90 -17.37
C LYS A 123 -12.18 2.14 -18.24
N SER A 124 -11.07 2.84 -18.06
CA SER A 124 -10.72 4.01 -18.87
C SER A 124 -10.52 3.63 -20.34
N ILE A 125 -9.86 2.52 -20.62
CA ILE A 125 -9.70 1.97 -21.99
C ILE A 125 -11.07 1.62 -22.59
N ASN A 126 -11.93 0.95 -21.82
CA ASN A 126 -13.26 0.57 -22.27
C ASN A 126 -14.13 1.80 -22.56
N PHE A 127 -14.03 2.85 -21.74
CA PHE A 127 -14.71 4.13 -21.98
C PHE A 127 -14.22 4.80 -23.27
N ALA A 128 -12.90 4.78 -23.52
CA ALA A 128 -12.31 5.29 -24.76
C ALA A 128 -12.79 4.53 -26.02
N ALA A 129 -13.24 3.27 -25.88
CA ALA A 129 -13.79 2.48 -26.98
C ALA A 129 -15.19 2.95 -27.44
N GLY A 130 -15.85 3.85 -26.71
CA GLY A 130 -17.10 4.50 -27.11
C GLY A 130 -18.21 3.51 -27.46
N ALA A 131 -18.68 3.52 -28.71
CA ALA A 131 -19.76 2.63 -29.18
C ALA A 131 -19.44 1.13 -29.11
N SER A 132 -18.15 0.77 -28.98
CA SER A 132 -17.68 -0.60 -28.80
C SER A 132 -17.37 -0.96 -27.33
N ALA A 133 -17.72 -0.08 -26.39
CA ALA A 133 -17.54 -0.32 -24.97
C ALA A 133 -18.43 -1.47 -24.49
N ARG A 134 -17.87 -2.35 -23.66
CA ARG A 134 -18.64 -3.37 -22.94
C ARG A 134 -19.40 -2.74 -21.77
N ASP A 135 -20.53 -3.34 -21.41
CA ASP A 135 -21.24 -3.00 -20.18
C ASP A 135 -20.33 -3.24 -18.96
N GLU A 136 -20.46 -2.41 -17.93
CA GLU A 136 -19.58 -2.43 -16.77
C GLU A 136 -19.62 -3.76 -16.01
N ARG A 137 -20.79 -4.41 -15.92
CA ARG A 137 -20.92 -5.71 -15.24
C ARG A 137 -20.22 -6.82 -16.02
N GLN A 138 -20.33 -6.79 -17.35
CA GLN A 138 -19.65 -7.73 -18.23
C GLN A 138 -18.14 -7.52 -18.19
N LEU A 139 -17.69 -6.27 -18.22
CA LEU A 139 -16.27 -5.92 -18.11
C LEU A 139 -15.66 -6.43 -16.80
N ALA A 140 -16.34 -6.23 -15.67
CA ALA A 140 -15.90 -6.74 -14.37
C ALA A 140 -15.77 -8.27 -14.38
N THR A 141 -16.78 -8.98 -14.89
CA THR A 141 -16.78 -10.46 -14.95
C THR A 141 -15.63 -11.01 -15.80
N VAL A 142 -15.41 -10.41 -16.96
CA VAL A 142 -14.33 -10.79 -17.88
C VAL A 142 -12.97 -10.48 -17.26
N PHE A 143 -12.82 -9.29 -16.66
CA PHE A 143 -11.59 -8.91 -15.97
C PHE A 143 -11.24 -9.88 -14.85
N GLU A 144 -12.19 -10.21 -13.98
CA GLU A 144 -12.00 -11.17 -12.89
C GLU A 144 -11.55 -12.55 -13.39
N SER A 145 -12.09 -12.98 -14.53
CA SER A 145 -11.77 -14.29 -15.12
C SER A 145 -10.37 -14.33 -15.74
N PHE A 146 -9.92 -13.23 -16.37
CA PHE A 146 -8.65 -13.20 -17.10
C PHE A 146 -7.50 -12.52 -16.34
N TRP A 147 -7.76 -11.84 -15.23
CA TRP A 147 -6.72 -11.24 -14.38
C TRP A 147 -5.66 -12.25 -13.91
N PRO A 148 -6.01 -13.46 -13.41
CA PRO A 148 -5.01 -14.42 -12.94
C PRO A 148 -4.02 -14.84 -14.02
N ARG A 149 -4.45 -14.86 -15.29
CA ARG A 149 -3.59 -15.19 -16.43
C ARG A 149 -2.52 -14.12 -16.66
N LEU A 150 -2.90 -12.84 -16.64
CA LEU A 150 -1.97 -11.72 -16.78
C LEU A 150 -0.97 -11.70 -15.63
N GLU A 151 -1.48 -11.82 -14.39
CA GLU A 151 -0.66 -11.78 -13.19
C GLU A 151 0.37 -12.92 -13.17
N THR A 152 -0.02 -14.13 -13.54
CA THR A 152 0.88 -15.30 -13.59
C THR A 152 1.93 -15.17 -14.69
N ALA A 153 1.61 -14.52 -15.81
CA ALA A 153 2.55 -14.32 -16.90
C ALA A 153 3.59 -13.23 -16.62
N ILE A 154 3.22 -12.19 -15.84
CA ILE A 154 4.09 -11.05 -15.53
C ILE A 154 4.98 -11.30 -14.30
N LYS A 155 4.47 -11.96 -13.26
CA LYS A 155 5.25 -12.22 -12.01
C LYS A 155 6.65 -12.81 -12.26
N PRO A 156 6.85 -13.83 -13.11
CA PRO A 156 8.17 -14.39 -13.40
C PRO A 156 9.11 -13.40 -14.09
N LYS A 157 8.58 -12.52 -14.95
CA LYS A 157 9.37 -11.49 -15.66
C LYS A 157 9.90 -10.44 -14.70
N LEU A 158 9.09 -10.04 -13.72
CA LEU A 158 9.51 -9.15 -12.63
C LEU A 158 10.53 -9.81 -11.71
N ALA A 159 10.38 -11.10 -11.41
CA ALA A 159 11.39 -11.84 -10.65
C ALA A 159 12.75 -11.88 -11.37
N LYS A 160 12.74 -12.05 -12.70
CA LYS A 160 13.95 -11.99 -13.54
C LYS A 160 14.59 -10.59 -13.50
N LEU A 161 13.78 -9.53 -13.60
CA LEU A 161 14.25 -8.14 -13.48
C LEU A 161 15.05 -7.93 -12.19
N ARG A 162 14.49 -8.33 -11.04
CA ARG A 162 15.17 -8.24 -9.74
C ARG A 162 16.53 -8.90 -9.75
N SER A 163 16.65 -10.09 -10.36
CA SER A 163 17.92 -10.82 -10.43
C SER A 163 18.96 -10.21 -11.37
N THR A 164 18.54 -9.38 -12.32
CA THR A 164 19.39 -8.82 -13.39
C THR A 164 19.93 -7.43 -13.04
N LEU A 165 19.26 -6.70 -12.12
CA LEU A 165 19.70 -5.38 -11.67
C LEU A 165 21.07 -5.41 -10.96
N PRO A 166 21.90 -4.35 -11.06
CA PRO A 166 23.13 -4.22 -10.29
C PRO A 166 22.89 -4.40 -8.78
N ARG A 167 23.82 -5.08 -8.09
CA ARG A 167 23.69 -5.45 -6.67
C ARG A 167 23.41 -4.27 -5.72
N HIS A 168 23.82 -3.05 -6.10
CA HIS A 168 23.50 -1.83 -5.36
C HIS A 168 22.02 -1.45 -5.45
N GLN A 169 21.43 -1.50 -6.66
CA GLN A 169 20.01 -1.23 -6.89
C GLN A 169 19.11 -2.32 -6.29
N GLN A 170 19.53 -3.60 -6.36
CA GLN A 170 18.84 -4.70 -5.67
C GLN A 170 18.72 -4.46 -4.16
N LYS A 171 19.84 -4.13 -3.50
CA LYS A 171 19.85 -3.83 -2.06
C LYS A 171 18.98 -2.64 -1.69
N GLN A 172 18.87 -1.65 -2.58
CA GLN A 172 18.05 -0.46 -2.34
C GLN A 172 16.56 -0.81 -2.43
N LEU A 173 16.13 -1.52 -3.46
CA LEU A 173 14.76 -2.01 -3.60
C LEU A 173 14.34 -2.93 -2.44
N GLU A 174 15.23 -3.84 -2.01
CA GLU A 174 14.98 -4.70 -0.84
C GLU A 174 14.82 -3.88 0.44
N ARG A 175 15.68 -2.89 0.67
CA ARG A 175 15.58 -1.99 1.83
C ARG A 175 14.27 -1.21 1.81
N ASP A 176 13.88 -0.66 0.67
CA ASP A 176 12.65 0.14 0.54
C ASP A 176 11.41 -0.73 0.78
N ARG A 177 11.42 -1.97 0.29
CA ARG A 177 10.36 -2.95 0.56
C ARG A 177 10.27 -3.32 2.04
N ILE A 178 11.40 -3.59 2.68
CA ILE A 178 11.44 -3.91 4.12
C ILE A 178 10.95 -2.71 4.95
N LEU A 179 11.36 -1.49 4.62
CA LEU A 179 10.90 -0.28 5.30
C LEU A 179 9.39 -0.09 5.13
N GLU A 180 8.85 -0.35 3.94
CA GLU A 180 7.41 -0.26 3.68
C GLU A 180 6.62 -1.31 4.47
N GLU A 181 7.13 -2.53 4.55
CA GLU A 181 6.54 -3.59 5.36
C GLU A 181 6.60 -3.26 6.87
N LEU A 182 7.73 -2.72 7.35
CA LEU A 182 7.87 -2.22 8.71
C LEU A 182 6.91 -1.05 9.00
N LEU A 183 6.70 -0.14 8.04
CA LEU A 183 5.75 0.96 8.18
C LEU A 183 4.30 0.47 8.22
N LEU A 184 3.95 -0.53 7.40
CA LEU A 184 2.64 -1.18 7.43
C LEU A 184 2.39 -1.87 8.78
N LEU A 185 3.37 -2.64 9.27
CA LEU A 185 3.31 -3.28 10.59
C LEU A 185 3.23 -2.24 11.72
N GLY A 186 4.00 -1.16 11.63
CA GLY A 186 3.96 -0.05 12.59
C GLY A 186 2.61 0.66 12.62
N ARG A 187 2.00 0.89 11.45
CA ARG A 187 0.63 1.45 11.35
C ARG A 187 -0.41 0.49 11.92
N GLN A 188 -0.28 -0.81 11.66
CA GLN A 188 -1.17 -1.82 12.22
C GLN A 188 -1.06 -1.89 13.75
N GLN A 189 0.15 -1.86 14.30
CA GLN A 189 0.37 -1.77 15.76
C GLN A 189 -0.16 -0.47 16.34
N SER A 190 0.10 0.67 15.69
CA SER A 190 -0.42 1.98 16.12
C SER A 190 -1.96 1.99 16.13
N ARG A 191 -2.62 1.37 15.15
CA ARG A 191 -4.09 1.22 15.12
C ARG A 191 -4.62 0.38 16.28
N ILE A 192 -3.89 -0.68 16.66
CA ILE A 192 -4.22 -1.54 17.81
C ILE A 192 -4.02 -0.77 19.12
N LEU A 193 -2.94 0.01 19.25
CA LEU A 193 -2.64 0.81 20.45
C LEU A 193 -3.53 2.05 20.60
N SER A 194 -3.99 2.63 19.49
CA SER A 194 -4.90 3.80 19.47
C SER A 194 -6.37 3.45 19.66
N ASN A 195 -6.75 2.17 19.47
CA ASN A 195 -8.09 1.67 19.78
C ASN A 195 -8.04 0.59 20.87
N PRO A 196 -8.06 0.96 22.16
CA PRO A 196 -8.04 0.01 23.27
C PRO A 196 -9.24 -0.96 23.25
N ALA A 197 -10.38 -0.59 22.66
CA ALA A 197 -11.52 -1.50 22.48
C ALA A 197 -11.17 -2.70 21.57
N GLY A 198 -10.28 -2.49 20.59
CA GLY A 198 -9.78 -3.57 19.72
C GLY A 198 -8.75 -4.48 20.39
N LEU A 199 -8.10 -4.02 21.46
CA LEU A 199 -7.09 -4.79 22.21
C LEU A 199 -7.73 -5.68 23.28
N VAL A 200 -8.78 -5.17 23.94
CA VAL A 200 -9.37 -5.81 25.13
C VAL A 200 -10.81 -6.30 24.87
N GLY A 201 -11.43 -5.92 23.74
CA GLY A 201 -12.82 -6.22 23.42
C GLY A 201 -13.79 -5.21 24.04
N GLU A 202 -14.89 -4.90 23.34
CA GLU A 202 -15.90 -3.93 23.80
C GLU A 202 -16.49 -4.30 25.16
N GLU A 203 -16.64 -5.61 25.44
CA GLU A 203 -17.18 -6.13 26.70
C GLU A 203 -16.26 -5.82 27.88
N ILE A 204 -14.95 -6.03 27.73
CA ILE A 204 -13.99 -5.75 28.81
C ILE A 204 -13.81 -4.25 28.99
N LEU A 205 -13.79 -3.47 27.90
CA LEU A 205 -13.73 -2.01 27.99
C LEU A 205 -14.97 -1.43 28.68
N ALA A 206 -16.17 -1.94 28.37
CA ALA A 206 -17.41 -1.56 29.05
C ALA A 206 -17.37 -1.92 30.53
N LEU A 207 -16.80 -3.08 30.89
CA LEU A 207 -16.65 -3.53 32.26
C LEU A 207 -15.67 -2.63 33.05
N LEU A 208 -14.53 -2.26 32.45
CA LEU A 208 -13.56 -1.31 33.00
C LEU A 208 -14.14 0.11 33.16
N LEU A 209 -14.93 0.58 32.20
CA LEU A 209 -15.62 1.88 32.27
C LEU A 209 -16.74 1.88 33.33
N ARG A 210 -17.35 0.72 33.59
CA ARG A 210 -18.36 0.57 34.66
C ARG A 210 -17.71 0.57 36.04
N LEU A 211 -16.57 -0.12 36.18
CA LEU A 211 -15.77 -0.12 37.41
C LEU A 211 -15.22 1.27 37.78
N THR A 212 -14.92 2.11 36.79
CA THR A 212 -14.41 3.47 37.02
C THR A 212 -15.51 4.49 37.35
N ARG A 213 -16.78 4.23 37.00
CA ARG A 213 -17.93 5.11 37.30
C ARG A 213 -18.67 4.76 38.59
N GLU A 214 -18.64 3.50 39.01
CA GLU A 214 -19.27 3.01 40.25
C GLU A 214 -18.28 2.16 41.06
N PRO A 215 -17.35 2.78 41.81
CA PRO A 215 -16.33 2.06 42.57
C PRO A 215 -16.93 1.23 43.72
N ASP A 216 -18.02 1.69 44.33
CA ASP A 216 -18.56 1.10 45.57
C ASP A 216 -19.53 -0.07 45.33
N GLY A 217 -20.14 -0.18 44.14
CA GLY A 217 -21.17 -1.19 43.83
C GLY A 217 -20.73 -2.33 42.92
N THR A 218 -19.79 -2.08 42.00
CA THR A 218 -19.47 -3.01 40.91
C THR A 218 -18.33 -3.98 41.24
N ALA A 219 -17.43 -3.62 42.16
CA ALA A 219 -16.37 -4.51 42.65
C ALA A 219 -16.93 -5.76 43.37
N ILE A 220 -18.15 -5.67 43.90
CA ILE A 220 -18.83 -6.77 44.60
C ILE A 220 -19.54 -7.72 43.61
N ARG A 221 -19.80 -7.30 42.35
CA ARG A 221 -20.59 -8.05 41.36
C ARG A 221 -19.79 -8.66 40.20
N LEU A 222 -18.48 -8.42 40.11
CA LEU A 222 -17.61 -9.18 39.20
C LEU A 222 -17.73 -10.68 39.53
N VAL A 223 -18.12 -11.50 38.56
CA VAL A 223 -18.06 -12.95 38.73
C VAL A 223 -16.58 -13.28 39.00
N GLN A 224 -16.28 -14.04 40.05
CA GLN A 224 -14.92 -14.25 40.57
C GLN A 224 -13.88 -14.57 39.46
N LYS A 225 -14.30 -15.30 38.41
CA LYS A 225 -13.49 -15.60 37.21
C LYS A 225 -13.04 -14.36 36.40
N GLU A 226 -13.88 -13.34 36.28
CA GLU A 226 -13.58 -12.11 35.53
C GLU A 226 -12.55 -11.27 36.29
N ARG A 227 -12.66 -11.21 37.62
CA ARG A 227 -11.66 -10.58 38.49
C ARG A 227 -10.31 -11.26 38.37
N ASP A 228 -10.29 -12.59 38.39
CA ASP A 228 -9.07 -13.40 38.28
C ASP A 228 -8.38 -13.22 36.92
N LEU A 229 -9.16 -13.12 35.83
CA LEU A 229 -8.61 -12.89 34.48
C LEU A 229 -7.97 -11.50 34.35
N VAL A 230 -8.61 -10.46 34.87
CA VAL A 230 -8.04 -9.11 34.80
C VAL A 230 -6.80 -8.99 35.69
N LEU A 231 -6.80 -9.62 36.88
CA LEU A 231 -5.59 -9.71 37.72
C LEU A 231 -4.46 -10.49 37.04
N ALA A 232 -4.77 -11.57 36.32
CA ALA A 232 -3.77 -12.32 35.55
C ALA A 232 -3.17 -11.49 34.40
N LEU A 233 -3.98 -10.65 33.73
CA LEU A 233 -3.51 -9.71 32.71
C LEU A 233 -2.62 -8.61 33.31
N CYS A 234 -2.98 -8.04 34.46
CA CYS A 234 -2.13 -7.11 35.21
C CYS A 234 -0.78 -7.75 35.58
N GLY A 235 -0.80 -9.01 36.03
CA GLY A 235 0.42 -9.76 36.35
C GLY A 235 1.31 -10.02 35.12
N ARG A 236 0.71 -10.34 33.97
CA ARG A 236 1.43 -10.51 32.70
C ARG A 236 2.05 -9.21 32.20
N TRP A 237 1.37 -8.07 32.40
CA TRP A 237 1.93 -6.76 32.08
C TRP A 237 3.23 -6.50 32.85
N GLY A 238 3.29 -6.83 34.15
CA GLY A 238 4.51 -6.62 34.94
C GLY A 238 5.73 -7.37 34.39
N LYS A 239 5.52 -8.57 33.83
CA LYS A 239 6.57 -9.33 33.13
C LYS A 239 6.99 -8.64 31.82
N LEU A 240 6.02 -8.20 31.03
CA LEU A 240 6.25 -7.51 29.76
C LEU A 240 6.95 -6.16 29.95
N GLU A 241 6.60 -5.40 31.00
CA GLU A 241 7.24 -4.13 31.35
C GLU A 241 8.73 -4.32 31.63
N HIS A 242 9.08 -5.40 32.35
CA HIS A 242 10.48 -5.73 32.64
C HIS A 242 11.27 -6.03 31.35
N GLU A 243 10.69 -6.82 30.45
CA GLU A 243 11.29 -7.13 29.15
C GLU A 243 11.43 -5.87 28.27
N LEU A 244 10.38 -5.05 28.18
CA LEU A 244 10.39 -3.79 27.43
C LEU A 244 11.43 -2.81 27.95
N THR A 245 11.61 -2.71 29.26
CA THR A 245 12.61 -1.82 29.87
C THR A 245 14.03 -2.20 29.44
N GLY A 246 14.32 -3.50 29.33
CA GLY A 246 15.60 -4.00 28.83
C GLY A 246 15.87 -3.61 27.37
N TYR A 247 14.85 -3.63 26.51
CA TYR A 247 14.99 -3.20 25.11
C TYR A 247 15.10 -1.67 24.96
N VAL A 248 14.38 -0.91 25.81
CA VAL A 248 14.44 0.55 25.82
C VAL A 248 15.83 1.07 26.20
N ASP A 249 16.62 0.26 26.91
CA ASP A 249 17.99 0.62 27.24
C ASP A 249 18.94 0.66 26.04
N LEU A 250 18.56 0.00 24.93
CA LEU A 250 19.29 -0.04 23.66
C LEU A 250 18.96 1.11 22.71
N LEU A 251 17.97 1.96 23.06
CA LEU A 251 17.51 3.08 22.23
C LEU A 251 18.33 4.36 22.44
N ASP A 252 18.30 5.23 21.44
CA ASP A 252 18.93 6.55 21.49
C ASP A 252 18.31 7.45 22.58
N ALA A 253 19.09 8.40 23.11
CA ALA A 253 18.75 9.17 24.32
C ALA A 253 17.43 9.96 24.27
N ARG A 254 16.93 10.29 23.07
CA ARG A 254 15.63 10.96 22.89
C ARG A 254 14.47 9.95 22.90
N GLU A 255 14.62 8.86 22.17
CA GLU A 255 13.61 7.80 22.04
C GLU A 255 13.47 7.02 23.35
N LYS A 256 14.60 6.75 24.01
CA LYS A 256 14.67 6.16 25.35
C LYS A 256 13.88 6.94 26.39
N ARG A 257 13.95 8.29 26.35
CA ARG A 257 13.18 9.16 27.26
C ARG A 257 11.68 9.06 27.02
N ASN A 258 11.26 9.12 25.76
CA ASN A 258 9.85 9.02 25.38
C ASN A 258 9.28 7.63 25.72
N ALA A 259 10.01 6.56 25.39
CA ALA A 259 9.59 5.19 25.67
C ALA A 259 9.47 4.93 27.17
N ARG A 260 10.44 5.36 27.98
CA ARG A 260 10.35 5.26 29.45
C ARG A 260 9.16 6.03 30.02
N GLN A 261 8.87 7.22 29.48
CA GLN A 261 7.72 8.01 29.93
C GLN A 261 6.39 7.32 29.60
N MET A 262 6.29 6.72 28.41
CA MET A 262 5.08 6.01 27.96
C MET A 262 4.86 4.72 28.75
N ILE A 263 5.91 3.91 28.94
CA ILE A 263 5.87 2.69 29.76
C ILE A 263 5.53 3.02 31.21
N GLY A 264 6.15 4.05 31.78
CA GLY A 264 5.88 4.47 33.16
C GLY A 264 4.42 4.92 33.37
N ARG A 265 3.84 5.66 32.42
CA ARG A 265 2.42 6.05 32.46
C ARG A 265 1.50 4.83 32.40
N PHE A 266 1.77 3.89 31.51
CA PHE A 266 0.95 2.69 31.39
C PHE A 266 1.11 1.76 32.61
N SER A 267 2.31 1.65 33.18
CA SER A 267 2.55 0.90 34.42
C SER A 267 1.77 1.49 35.60
N ALA A 268 1.73 2.82 35.73
CA ALA A 268 0.93 3.50 36.74
C ALA A 268 -0.58 3.19 36.58
N TYR A 269 -1.07 3.19 35.34
CA TYR A 269 -2.44 2.83 35.01
C TYR A 269 -2.77 1.38 35.42
N VAL A 270 -1.91 0.42 35.07
CA VAL A 270 -2.11 -1.01 35.40
C VAL A 270 -2.05 -1.25 36.91
N LYS A 271 -1.17 -0.55 37.63
CA LYS A 271 -1.09 -0.62 39.11
C LYS A 271 -2.35 -0.10 39.76
N GLU A 272 -2.89 1.02 39.29
CA GLU A 272 -4.13 1.56 39.84
C GLU A 272 -5.32 0.65 39.53
N LEU A 273 -5.37 0.07 38.33
CA LEU A 273 -6.39 -0.92 37.95
C LEU A 273 -6.33 -2.18 38.84
N GLN A 274 -5.12 -2.65 39.18
CA GLN A 274 -4.93 -3.72 40.15
C GLN A 274 -5.43 -3.31 41.55
N ALA A 275 -5.12 -2.08 42.00
CA ALA A 275 -5.56 -1.56 43.29
C ALA A 275 -7.09 -1.44 43.40
N VAL A 276 -7.77 -1.07 42.31
CA VAL A 276 -9.25 -1.05 42.23
C VAL A 276 -9.81 -2.46 42.36
N LEU A 277 -9.21 -3.44 41.66
CA LEU A 277 -9.65 -4.84 41.72
C LEU A 277 -9.35 -5.51 43.06
N THR A 278 -8.35 -5.05 43.82
CA THR A 278 -8.04 -5.55 45.17
C THR A 278 -8.76 -4.78 46.28
N GLY A 279 -9.47 -3.69 45.96
CA GLY A 279 -10.19 -2.86 46.93
C GLY A 279 -9.28 -1.96 47.78
N THR A 280 -8.08 -1.66 47.29
CA THR A 280 -7.07 -0.85 47.99
C THR A 280 -6.89 0.54 47.37
N ALA A 281 -7.60 0.84 46.29
CA ALA A 281 -7.54 2.14 45.63
C ALA A 281 -8.30 3.21 46.42
N THR A 282 -7.84 4.46 46.31
CA THR A 282 -8.51 5.64 46.88
C THR A 282 -9.05 6.52 45.77
N THR A 283 -10.09 7.30 46.04
CA THR A 283 -10.68 8.23 45.04
C THR A 283 -9.62 9.18 44.46
N GLN A 284 -8.66 9.60 45.28
CA GLN A 284 -7.58 10.50 44.87
C GLN A 284 -6.54 9.82 43.96
N SER A 285 -6.20 8.55 44.21
CA SER A 285 -5.27 7.78 43.38
C SER A 285 -5.87 7.41 42.01
N ILE A 286 -7.17 7.13 41.96
CA ILE A 286 -7.90 6.89 40.71
C ILE A 286 -7.90 8.14 39.83
N ILE A 287 -8.20 9.33 40.39
CA ILE A 287 -8.20 10.58 39.61
C ILE A 287 -6.80 10.88 39.06
N GLN A 288 -5.74 10.60 39.82
CA GLN A 288 -4.37 10.84 39.39
C GLN A 288 -3.95 9.91 38.23
N ALA A 289 -4.34 8.64 38.26
CA ALA A 289 -3.97 7.66 37.24
C ALA A 289 -4.83 7.71 35.97
N PHE A 290 -6.14 7.99 36.11
CA PHE A 290 -7.11 7.94 35.02
C PHE A 290 -7.59 9.33 34.55
N GLY A 291 -7.48 10.37 35.38
CA GLY A 291 -8.02 11.71 35.10
C GLY A 291 -7.15 12.62 34.23
N SER A 292 -5.96 12.18 33.81
CA SER A 292 -5.04 12.97 32.98
C SER A 292 -5.34 12.81 31.47
N SER A 293 -6.60 12.93 31.07
CA SER A 293 -7.01 12.97 29.65
C SER A 293 -8.13 13.97 29.43
N SER A 294 -7.74 15.24 29.43
CA SER A 294 -8.47 16.37 28.84
C SER A 294 -7.46 17.29 28.17
#